data_AF-A0A9D2GZE6-F1
#
_entry.id   AF-A0A9D2GZE6-F1
#
_cell.length_a   1.000
_cell.length_b   1.000
_cell.length_c   1.000
_cell.angle_alpha   90.00
_cell.angle_beta   90.00
_cell.angle_gamma   90.00
#
_symmetry.space_group_name_H-M   'P 1'
#
loop_
_entity.id
_entity.type
_entity.pdbx_description
1 polymer ?
#
loop_
_entity_poly.entity_id
_entity_poly.type
_entity_poly.pdbx_seq_one_letter_code
_entity_poly.pdbx_strand_id
1 'polypeptide(L)'
;MIRPSSTLHFRLLAIVLCLWTAGRMDAQEFIVRSFRMLPNDITAYIEPVRDLNDEACALLKVVGDKDFVFSSPLGIVKRKNDVGEIWIYLPKGSVMITIKHPQWGVLRDYRFPHPLESRMTYELTLNPPLGYQRPVELPALEKHPLLPDTTRHLIGHLPMPPTERPRRPREPWRRLLLINMGLQGDGPSAGLRIALMRRHGAYLMAQKDFHAMPRTEGECDRNGISTGATEAPYYTGRTENGRWMLMAGGIHRIVGDFCLYEGLGYGQRNLAWEQDNGTLLRNRDYSRRGLSAEAGCLYRFYRIAVSAGVMTIQGRYWEAAVGLGINF
;
A
#
# COMPACT_ATOMS: atom_id res chain seq x y z
N MET A 1 -2.33 35.55 20.92
CA MET A 1 -3.15 35.16 19.74
C MET A 1 -2.52 33.94 19.08
N ILE A 2 -3.03 32.73 19.38
CA ILE A 2 -2.50 31.46 18.85
C ILE A 2 -3.36 31.08 17.64
N ARG A 3 -2.80 31.13 16.43
CA ARG A 3 -3.47 30.64 15.20
C ARG A 3 -3.55 29.09 15.26
N PRO A 4 -4.72 28.47 15.04
CA PRO A 4 -4.87 27.03 15.20
C PRO A 4 -4.24 26.24 14.03
N SER A 5 -3.69 25.07 14.37
CA SER A 5 -2.96 24.09 13.56
C SER A 5 -3.84 23.31 12.56
N SER A 6 -4.75 23.98 11.88
CA SER A 6 -5.66 23.34 10.91
C SER A 6 -4.93 22.76 9.69
N THR A 7 -3.77 23.31 9.35
CA THR A 7 -2.97 22.89 8.17
C THR A 7 -2.30 21.53 8.34
N LEU A 8 -2.04 21.09 9.58
CA LEU A 8 -1.37 19.81 9.87
C LEU A 8 -2.34 18.64 9.82
N HIS A 9 -3.57 18.85 10.31
CA HIS A 9 -4.67 17.88 10.21
C HIS A 9 -5.10 17.67 8.76
N PHE A 10 -5.17 18.76 7.96
CA PHE A 10 -5.48 18.68 6.54
C PHE A 10 -4.43 17.89 5.75
N ARG A 11 -3.15 18.00 6.12
CA ARG A 11 -2.04 17.28 5.47
C ARG A 11 -2.03 15.79 5.81
N LEU A 12 -2.31 15.43 7.07
CA LEU A 12 -2.42 14.02 7.48
C LEU A 12 -3.65 13.33 6.87
N LEU A 13 -4.79 14.01 6.82
CA LEU A 13 -6.00 13.53 6.15
C LEU A 13 -5.73 13.33 4.64
N ALA A 14 -5.04 14.26 3.99
CA ALA A 14 -4.68 14.16 2.57
C ALA A 14 -3.74 12.98 2.27
N ILE A 15 -2.79 12.67 3.16
CA ILE A 15 -1.88 11.53 2.98
C ILE A 15 -2.62 10.19 3.13
N VAL A 16 -3.51 10.06 4.12
CA VAL A 16 -4.34 8.86 4.31
C VAL A 16 -5.34 8.69 3.15
N LEU A 17 -5.92 9.78 2.65
CA LEU A 17 -6.80 9.76 1.49
C LEU A 17 -6.05 9.36 0.20
N CYS A 18 -4.82 9.87 -0.01
CA CYS A 18 -3.95 9.47 -1.13
C CYS A 18 -3.55 7.98 -1.08
N LEU A 19 -3.31 7.44 0.12
CA LEU A 19 -3.00 6.02 0.33
C LEU A 19 -4.20 5.10 0.06
N TRP A 20 -5.43 5.57 0.31
CA TRP A 20 -6.65 4.84 -0.06
C TRP A 20 -6.95 4.88 -1.57
N THR A 21 -6.58 5.95 -2.27
CA THR A 21 -6.75 6.04 -3.74
C THR A 21 -5.69 5.27 -4.54
N ALA A 22 -4.55 4.91 -3.94
CA ALA A 22 -3.50 4.15 -4.61
C ALA A 22 -3.86 2.67 -4.87
N GLY A 23 -4.97 2.18 -4.31
CA GLY A 23 -5.44 0.79 -4.44
C GLY A 23 -6.18 0.47 -5.74
N ARG A 24 -6.27 1.39 -6.70
CA ARG A 24 -6.75 1.09 -8.05
C ARG A 24 -5.64 1.36 -9.06
N MET A 25 -4.73 0.40 -9.19
CA MET A 25 -4.10 0.18 -10.48
C MET A 25 -5.18 -0.43 -11.39
N ASP A 26 -6.01 0.43 -11.99
CA ASP A 26 -6.64 0.02 -13.24
C ASP A 26 -5.51 -0.27 -14.22
N ALA A 27 -5.61 -1.39 -14.92
CA ALA A 27 -4.77 -1.65 -16.06
C ALA A 27 -4.87 -0.43 -17.00
N GLN A 28 -3.75 0.00 -17.58
CA GLN A 28 -3.77 1.08 -18.56
C GLN A 28 -4.54 0.60 -19.80
N GLU A 29 -5.84 0.88 -19.85
CA GLU A 29 -6.70 0.57 -20.99
C GLU A 29 -6.55 1.65 -22.05
N PHE A 30 -6.40 1.24 -23.32
CA PHE A 30 -6.53 2.14 -24.45
C PHE A 30 -8.01 2.38 -24.77
N ILE A 31 -8.36 3.61 -25.14
CA ILE A 31 -9.76 4.05 -25.30
C ILE A 31 -10.04 4.38 -26.77
N VAL A 32 -11.25 4.09 -27.23
CA VAL A 32 -11.77 4.57 -28.51
C VAL A 32 -11.99 6.08 -28.44
N ARG A 33 -11.25 6.84 -29.26
CA ARG A 33 -11.39 8.29 -29.33
C ARG A 33 -12.64 8.71 -30.09
N SER A 34 -12.87 8.07 -31.23
CA SER A 34 -13.98 8.40 -32.12
C SER A 34 -14.38 7.23 -32.97
N PHE A 35 -15.68 7.14 -33.23
CA PHE A 35 -16.28 6.29 -34.23
C PHE A 35 -17.20 7.15 -35.09
N ARG A 36 -17.00 7.15 -36.40
CA ARG A 36 -17.84 7.90 -37.35
C ARG A 36 -18.01 7.17 -38.67
N MET A 37 -19.14 7.38 -39.31
CA MET A 37 -19.33 6.96 -40.70
C MET A 37 -18.60 7.94 -41.63
N LEU A 38 -17.96 7.41 -42.67
CA LEU A 38 -17.28 8.19 -43.70
C LEU A 38 -18.07 8.10 -45.01
N PRO A 39 -19.07 8.98 -45.23
CA PRO A 39 -19.92 8.91 -46.42
C PRO A 39 -19.17 9.23 -47.72
N ASN A 40 -18.10 10.02 -47.63
CA ASN A 40 -17.26 10.37 -48.78
C ASN A 40 -16.36 9.20 -49.23
N ASP A 41 -16.19 8.18 -48.38
CA ASP A 41 -15.34 7.03 -48.66
C ASP A 41 -16.15 5.86 -49.19
N ILE A 42 -16.24 5.78 -50.51
CA ILE A 42 -17.02 4.77 -51.24
C ILE A 42 -16.26 3.46 -51.48
N THR A 43 -15.16 3.21 -50.77
CA THR A 43 -14.33 1.99 -50.95
C THR A 43 -15.15 0.70 -50.79
N ALA A 44 -15.97 0.60 -49.74
CA ALA A 44 -16.82 -0.56 -49.49
C ALA A 44 -17.93 -0.75 -50.55
N TYR A 45 -18.23 0.30 -51.32
CA TYR A 45 -19.24 0.27 -52.37
C TYR A 45 -18.65 -0.17 -53.72
N ILE A 46 -17.44 0.31 -54.05
CA ILE A 46 -16.75 -0.03 -55.31
C ILE A 46 -16.22 -1.47 -55.27
N GLU A 47 -15.60 -1.87 -54.15
CA GLU A 47 -15.02 -3.21 -53.97
C GLU A 47 -15.73 -3.94 -52.82
N PRO A 48 -16.98 -4.42 -53.03
CA PRO A 48 -17.74 -5.06 -51.97
C PRO A 48 -17.17 -6.46 -51.66
N VAL A 49 -16.73 -6.66 -50.43
CA VAL A 49 -16.43 -7.99 -49.88
C VAL A 49 -17.73 -8.59 -49.39
N ARG A 50 -18.05 -9.80 -49.80
CA ARG A 50 -19.29 -10.49 -49.42
C ARG A 50 -19.04 -11.50 -48.31
N ASP A 51 -20.00 -11.62 -47.39
CA ASP A 51 -19.97 -12.60 -46.32
C ASP A 51 -20.46 -13.99 -46.79
N LEU A 52 -20.63 -14.93 -45.85
CA LEU A 52 -21.12 -16.28 -46.13
C LEU A 52 -22.57 -16.32 -46.66
N ASN A 53 -23.33 -15.24 -46.50
CA ASN A 53 -24.72 -15.11 -46.94
C ASN A 53 -24.85 -14.31 -48.25
N ASP A 54 -23.73 -14.06 -48.94
CA ASP A 54 -23.66 -13.26 -50.16
C ASP A 54 -24.07 -11.78 -49.96
N GLU A 55 -24.10 -11.29 -48.71
CA GLU A 55 -24.36 -9.89 -48.39
C GLU A 55 -23.07 -9.07 -48.38
N ALA A 56 -23.13 -7.84 -48.89
CA ALA A 56 -21.96 -6.95 -48.89
C ALA A 56 -21.64 -6.46 -47.47
N CYS A 57 -20.39 -6.63 -47.06
CA CYS A 57 -19.89 -6.23 -45.75
C CYS A 57 -19.80 -4.71 -45.60
N ALA A 58 -19.78 -4.25 -44.35
CA ALA A 58 -19.31 -2.93 -43.99
C ALA A 58 -17.78 -2.91 -43.89
N LEU A 59 -17.17 -1.76 -44.20
CA LEU A 59 -15.74 -1.55 -44.03
C LEU A 59 -15.47 -0.72 -42.78
N LEU A 60 -14.68 -1.25 -41.86
CA LEU A 60 -14.19 -0.54 -40.69
C LEU A 60 -12.70 -0.23 -40.84
N LYS A 61 -12.36 1.05 -40.95
CA LYS A 61 -10.99 1.58 -40.98
C LYS A 61 -10.56 1.95 -39.57
N VAL A 62 -9.65 1.18 -39.00
CA VAL A 62 -9.11 1.41 -37.67
C VAL A 62 -7.80 2.18 -37.78
N VAL A 63 -7.78 3.41 -37.29
CA VAL A 63 -6.59 4.26 -37.23
C VAL A 63 -5.85 3.94 -35.92
N GLY A 64 -4.68 3.30 -36.04
CA GLY A 64 -3.93 2.81 -34.88
C GLY A 64 -2.68 2.00 -35.24
N ASP A 65 -2.11 1.33 -34.24
CA ASP A 65 -0.95 0.45 -34.41
C ASP A 65 -1.31 -0.83 -35.20
N LYS A 66 -0.40 -1.32 -36.03
CA LYS A 66 -0.58 -2.54 -36.83
C LYS A 66 -0.75 -3.80 -35.97
N ASP A 67 -0.25 -3.75 -34.74
CA ASP A 67 -0.22 -4.87 -33.79
C ASP A 67 -1.58 -5.14 -33.12
N PHE A 68 -2.63 -4.37 -33.47
CA PHE A 68 -3.99 -4.67 -33.04
C PHE A 68 -4.53 -5.98 -33.63
N VAL A 69 -5.23 -6.72 -32.78
CA VAL A 69 -5.94 -7.96 -33.10
C VAL A 69 -7.42 -7.78 -32.80
N PHE A 70 -8.28 -8.19 -33.72
CA PHE A 70 -9.71 -7.94 -33.68
C PHE A 70 -10.50 -9.25 -33.59
N SER A 71 -11.66 -9.19 -32.92
CA SER A 71 -12.63 -10.28 -32.88
C SER A 71 -14.05 -9.71 -32.84
N SER A 72 -14.97 -10.27 -33.61
CA SER A 72 -16.38 -9.89 -33.61
C SER A 72 -17.26 -11.12 -33.46
N PRO A 73 -18.43 -11.04 -32.79
CA PRO A 73 -19.36 -12.17 -32.65
C PRO A 73 -19.82 -12.77 -33.98
N LEU A 74 -20.00 -11.92 -35.02
CA LEU A 74 -20.40 -12.37 -36.36
C LEU A 74 -19.21 -12.82 -37.22
N GLY A 75 -17.99 -12.80 -36.66
CA GLY A 75 -16.76 -13.08 -37.39
C GLY A 75 -16.26 -11.88 -38.18
N ILE A 76 -15.01 -11.98 -38.63
CA ILE A 76 -14.36 -11.01 -39.52
C ILE A 76 -14.15 -11.69 -40.86
N VAL A 77 -14.71 -11.11 -41.93
CA VAL A 77 -14.68 -11.72 -43.26
C VAL A 77 -13.33 -11.54 -43.92
N LYS A 78 -12.74 -10.35 -43.80
CA LYS A 78 -11.44 -10.03 -44.37
C LYS A 78 -10.73 -8.97 -43.54
N ARG A 79 -9.42 -9.12 -43.41
CA ARG A 79 -8.51 -8.13 -42.84
C ARG A 79 -7.49 -7.71 -43.90
N LYS A 80 -7.28 -6.41 -44.04
CA LYS A 80 -6.21 -5.83 -44.85
C LYS A 80 -5.48 -4.78 -43.99
N ASN A 81 -4.16 -4.88 -43.92
CA ASN A 81 -3.34 -3.91 -43.19
C ASN A 81 -2.71 -2.95 -44.22
N ASP A 82 -3.04 -1.67 -44.14
CA ASP A 82 -2.41 -0.61 -44.92
C ASP A 82 -1.58 0.29 -43.98
N VAL A 83 -0.74 1.19 -44.53
CA VAL A 83 0.16 2.02 -43.72
C VAL A 83 -0.65 3.08 -42.96
N GLY A 84 -0.78 2.91 -41.64
CA GLY A 84 -1.51 3.84 -40.76
C GLY A 84 -2.98 3.48 -40.53
N GLU A 85 -3.52 2.49 -41.24
CA GLU A 85 -4.90 2.04 -41.13
C GLU A 85 -5.02 0.51 -41.21
N ILE A 86 -5.92 -0.06 -40.39
CA ILE A 86 -6.29 -1.47 -40.50
C ILE A 86 -7.73 -1.56 -41.00
N TRP A 87 -7.93 -2.22 -42.13
CA TRP A 87 -9.22 -2.38 -42.78
C TRP A 87 -9.81 -3.74 -42.39
N ILE A 88 -10.95 -3.69 -41.72
CA ILE A 88 -11.69 -4.86 -41.24
C ILE A 88 -13.04 -4.89 -41.94
N TYR A 89 -13.32 -5.95 -42.68
CA TYR A 89 -14.62 -6.17 -43.31
C TYR A 89 -15.51 -6.98 -42.36
N LEU A 90 -16.61 -6.36 -41.94
CA LEU A 90 -17.56 -6.92 -40.98
C LEU A 90 -18.92 -7.19 -41.66
N PRO A 91 -19.59 -8.30 -41.33
CA PRO A 91 -20.94 -8.57 -41.82
C PRO A 91 -21.91 -7.44 -41.45
N LYS A 92 -22.94 -7.25 -42.29
CA LYS A 92 -24.03 -6.31 -42.04
C LYS A 92 -24.68 -6.59 -40.68
N GLY A 93 -25.04 -5.53 -39.96
CA GLY A 93 -25.70 -5.64 -38.67
C GLY A 93 -24.76 -5.98 -37.51
N SER A 94 -23.44 -5.98 -37.74
CA SER A 94 -22.45 -6.08 -36.65
C SER A 94 -22.67 -4.94 -35.64
N VAL A 95 -22.89 -5.29 -34.37
CA VAL A 95 -23.17 -4.31 -33.29
C VAL A 95 -21.96 -4.06 -32.40
N MET A 96 -21.00 -4.98 -32.36
CA MET A 96 -19.85 -4.88 -31.46
C MET A 96 -18.58 -5.55 -32.00
N ILE A 97 -17.46 -5.10 -31.45
CA ILE A 97 -16.12 -5.61 -31.75
C ILE A 97 -15.25 -5.64 -30.49
N THR A 98 -14.38 -6.63 -30.38
CA THR A 98 -13.33 -6.73 -29.36
C THR A 98 -11.98 -6.42 -30.00
N ILE A 99 -11.21 -5.54 -29.36
CA ILE A 99 -9.91 -5.07 -29.83
C ILE A 99 -8.85 -5.46 -28.80
N LYS A 100 -7.78 -6.10 -29.23
CA LYS A 100 -6.70 -6.61 -28.38
C LYS A 100 -5.37 -6.03 -28.87
N HIS A 101 -4.51 -5.65 -27.93
CA HIS A 101 -3.14 -5.21 -28.21
C HIS A 101 -2.18 -5.98 -27.30
N PRO A 102 -1.02 -6.46 -27.80
CA PRO A 102 -0.08 -7.25 -26.99
C PRO A 102 0.42 -6.51 -25.74
N GLN A 103 0.56 -5.18 -25.83
CA GLN A 103 1.09 -4.35 -24.73
C GLN A 103 0.02 -3.49 -24.04
N TRP A 104 -1.08 -3.15 -24.71
CA TRP A 104 -2.07 -2.18 -24.20
C TRP A 104 -3.30 -2.86 -23.60
N GLY A 105 -3.34 -4.20 -23.59
CA GLY A 105 -4.44 -4.96 -23.03
C GLY A 105 -5.58 -5.21 -24.01
N VAL A 106 -6.80 -5.31 -23.50
CA VAL A 106 -7.97 -5.76 -24.28
C VAL A 106 -9.17 -4.85 -24.01
N LEU A 107 -9.68 -4.22 -25.07
CA LEU A 107 -10.98 -3.57 -25.08
C LEU A 107 -12.04 -4.58 -25.53
N ARG A 108 -12.77 -5.14 -24.57
CA ARG A 108 -13.85 -6.11 -24.83
C ARG A 108 -15.15 -5.40 -25.17
N ASP A 109 -15.92 -6.03 -26.07
CA ASP A 109 -17.33 -5.71 -26.32
C ASP A 109 -17.61 -4.23 -26.63
N TYR A 110 -16.73 -3.56 -27.38
CA TYR A 110 -16.97 -2.21 -27.85
C TYR A 110 -18.18 -2.19 -28.78
N ARG A 111 -19.28 -1.58 -28.30
CA ARG A 111 -20.53 -1.45 -29.05
C ARG A 111 -20.49 -0.23 -29.95
N PHE A 112 -20.81 -0.43 -31.22
CA PHE A 112 -21.00 0.67 -32.16
C PHE A 112 -22.28 1.46 -31.78
N PRO A 113 -22.32 2.78 -32.01
CA PRO A 113 -23.52 3.59 -31.77
C PRO A 113 -24.75 3.10 -32.53
N HIS A 114 -24.55 2.58 -33.74
CA HIS A 114 -25.57 2.00 -34.60
C HIS A 114 -25.03 0.72 -35.25
N PRO A 115 -25.88 -0.27 -35.58
CA PRO A 115 -25.46 -1.44 -36.33
C PRO A 115 -24.81 -1.05 -37.67
N LEU A 116 -23.75 -1.76 -38.06
CA LEU A 116 -23.06 -1.45 -39.31
C LEU A 116 -23.94 -1.72 -40.54
N GLU A 117 -23.98 -0.77 -41.45
CA GLU A 117 -24.75 -0.83 -42.69
C GLU A 117 -23.91 -1.42 -43.82
N SER A 118 -24.57 -2.16 -44.71
CA SER A 118 -23.94 -2.80 -45.87
C SER A 118 -23.34 -1.75 -46.82
N ARG A 119 -22.15 -2.02 -47.36
CA ARG A 119 -21.41 -1.14 -48.30
C ARG A 119 -21.01 0.23 -47.76
N MET A 120 -21.19 0.48 -46.46
CA MET A 120 -20.77 1.73 -45.82
C MET A 120 -19.36 1.58 -45.22
N THR A 121 -18.63 2.70 -45.20
CA THR A 121 -17.29 2.80 -44.60
C THR A 121 -17.36 3.57 -43.30
N TYR A 122 -16.68 3.05 -42.27
CA TYR A 122 -16.61 3.64 -40.93
C TYR A 122 -15.16 3.82 -40.53
N GLU A 123 -14.90 4.83 -39.71
CA GLU A 123 -13.60 5.10 -39.09
C GLU A 123 -13.68 4.90 -37.59
N LEU A 124 -12.69 4.18 -37.05
CA LEU A 124 -12.48 3.97 -35.62
C LEU A 124 -11.08 4.44 -35.24
N THR A 125 -10.99 5.46 -34.41
CA THR A 125 -9.70 6.00 -33.95
C THR A 125 -9.39 5.53 -32.54
N LEU A 126 -8.24 4.90 -32.34
CA LEU A 126 -7.78 4.41 -31.04
C LEU A 126 -6.67 5.32 -30.51
N ASN A 127 -6.77 5.75 -29.25
CA ASN A 127 -5.68 6.48 -28.59
C ASN A 127 -4.77 5.52 -27.82
N PRO A 128 -3.44 5.69 -27.86
CA PRO A 128 -2.54 4.91 -27.02
C PRO A 128 -2.80 5.21 -25.53
N PRO A 129 -2.50 4.26 -24.62
CA PRO A 129 -2.67 4.49 -23.19
C PRO A 129 -1.77 5.63 -22.69
N LEU A 130 -2.22 6.32 -21.65
CA LEU A 130 -1.50 7.44 -21.04
C LEU A 130 -0.11 7.00 -20.56
N GLY A 131 0.94 7.62 -21.12
CA GLY A 131 2.33 7.33 -20.78
C GLY A 131 3.05 6.38 -21.72
N TYR A 132 2.41 5.89 -22.78
CA TYR A 132 3.10 5.13 -23.82
C TYR A 132 4.05 6.05 -24.61
N GLN A 133 5.35 5.84 -24.42
CA GLN A 133 6.40 6.34 -25.31
C GLN A 133 6.73 5.20 -26.27
N ARG A 134 6.72 5.48 -27.59
CA ARG A 134 7.21 4.51 -28.57
C ARG A 134 8.59 4.01 -28.12
N PRO A 135 8.85 2.69 -28.10
CA PRO A 135 10.20 2.20 -27.93
C PRO A 135 11.06 2.90 -28.97
N VAL A 136 12.02 3.70 -28.51
CA VAL A 136 13.04 4.27 -29.41
C VAL A 136 13.82 3.05 -29.89
N GLU A 137 13.66 2.68 -31.15
CA GLU A 137 14.56 1.72 -31.80
C GLU A 137 15.95 2.36 -31.78
N LEU A 138 16.75 1.98 -30.79
CA LEU A 138 18.14 2.35 -30.73
C LEU A 138 18.80 1.69 -31.96
N PRO A 139 19.44 2.47 -32.86
CA PRO A 139 20.17 1.87 -33.96
C PRO A 139 21.18 0.89 -33.36
N ALA A 140 21.26 -0.31 -33.94
CA ALA A 140 22.21 -1.32 -33.50
C ALA A 140 23.60 -0.68 -33.49
N LEU A 141 24.22 -0.61 -32.31
CA LEU A 141 25.56 -0.08 -32.15
C LEU A 141 26.51 -0.93 -33.01
N GLU A 142 26.84 -0.41 -34.19
CA GLU A 142 27.84 -0.98 -35.06
C GLU A 142 29.17 -0.87 -34.33
N LYS A 143 29.66 -2.01 -33.82
CA LYS A 143 30.89 -2.08 -33.05
C LYS A 143 32.08 -1.90 -33.99
N HIS A 144 32.40 -0.65 -34.34
CA HIS A 144 33.71 -0.36 -34.90
C HIS A 144 34.76 -0.47 -33.79
N PRO A 145 35.85 -1.24 -33.98
CA PRO A 145 36.99 -1.20 -33.07
C PRO A 145 37.60 0.20 -33.15
N LEU A 146 37.37 1.01 -32.13
CA LEU A 146 38.04 2.29 -32.00
C LEU A 146 39.52 2.02 -31.69
N LEU A 147 40.39 2.27 -32.67
CA LEU A 147 41.82 2.37 -32.43
C LEU A 147 42.07 3.54 -31.45
N PRO A 148 42.89 3.37 -30.40
CA PRO A 148 43.20 4.46 -29.49
C PRO A 148 43.98 5.54 -30.22
N ASP A 149 43.39 6.73 -30.31
CA ASP A 149 43.94 7.90 -30.98
C ASP A 149 45.10 8.47 -30.13
N THR A 150 46.32 8.05 -30.43
CA THR A 150 47.56 8.41 -29.71
C THR A 150 48.01 9.85 -29.96
N THR A 151 47.33 10.59 -30.82
CA THR A 151 47.66 11.96 -31.23
C THR A 151 47.38 13.02 -30.15
N ARG A 152 46.65 12.68 -29.07
CA ARG A 152 46.24 13.63 -28.01
C ARG A 152 47.20 13.74 -26.83
N HIS A 153 48.36 13.09 -26.85
CA HIS A 153 49.41 13.33 -25.86
C HIS A 153 50.23 14.60 -26.17
N LEU A 154 49.54 15.73 -26.36
CA LEU A 154 50.15 17.04 -26.16
C LEU A 154 50.04 17.38 -24.68
N ILE A 155 51.12 17.92 -24.12
CA ILE A 155 51.26 18.35 -22.73
C ILE A 155 50.27 19.49 -22.47
N GLY A 156 49.02 19.13 -22.20
CA GLY A 156 47.94 20.02 -21.80
C GLY A 156 47.43 19.54 -20.46
N HIS A 157 47.49 20.43 -19.48
CA HIS A 157 47.11 20.20 -18.08
C HIS A 157 45.88 19.28 -17.98
N LEU A 158 46.07 18.10 -17.39
CA LEU A 158 44.98 17.20 -17.08
C LEU A 158 43.91 17.98 -16.31
N PRO A 159 42.63 17.93 -16.71
CA PRO A 159 41.57 18.51 -15.90
C PRO A 159 41.65 17.86 -14.52
N MET A 160 41.72 18.69 -13.47
CA MET A 160 41.80 18.20 -12.10
C MET A 160 40.65 17.22 -11.87
N PRO A 161 40.90 16.08 -11.20
CA PRO A 161 39.84 15.13 -10.90
C PRO A 161 38.71 15.86 -10.17
N PRO A 162 37.44 15.56 -10.47
CA PRO A 162 36.31 16.18 -9.80
C PRO A 162 36.50 16.02 -8.30
N THR A 163 36.45 17.14 -7.56
CA THR A 163 36.66 17.17 -6.11
C THR A 163 35.84 16.06 -5.46
N GLU A 164 36.48 15.16 -4.72
CA GLU A 164 35.79 14.08 -4.02
C GLU A 164 34.62 14.69 -3.26
N ARG A 165 33.39 14.24 -3.59
CA ARG A 165 32.19 14.69 -2.87
C ARG A 165 32.46 14.44 -1.39
N PRO A 166 32.35 15.46 -0.51
CA PRO A 166 32.61 15.26 0.90
C PRO A 166 31.74 14.10 1.39
N ARG A 167 32.36 13.10 2.00
CA ARG A 167 31.65 11.93 2.53
C ARG A 167 30.54 12.45 3.45
N ARG A 168 29.29 12.13 3.12
CA ARG A 168 28.12 12.55 3.89
C ARG A 168 28.39 12.20 5.37
N PRO A 169 28.40 13.18 6.29
CA PRO A 169 28.75 12.92 7.67
C PRO A 169 27.81 11.84 8.23
N ARG A 170 28.39 10.78 8.81
CA ARG A 170 27.62 9.71 9.44
C ARG A 170 26.87 10.30 10.62
N GLU A 171 25.55 10.19 10.64
CA GLU A 171 24.76 10.65 11.78
C GLU A 171 25.25 9.92 13.06
N PRO A 172 25.47 10.66 14.16
CA PRO A 172 25.86 10.05 15.41
C PRO A 172 24.76 9.12 15.91
N TRP A 173 25.15 8.09 16.66
CA TRP A 173 24.20 7.26 17.39
C TRP A 173 23.42 8.11 18.38
N ARG A 174 22.11 7.92 18.43
CA ARG A 174 21.22 8.61 19.36
C ARG A 174 20.64 7.59 20.31
N ARG A 175 20.68 7.90 21.59
CA ARG A 175 20.17 7.04 22.64
C ARG A 175 18.98 7.74 23.30
N LEU A 176 17.89 7.02 23.46
CA LEU A 176 16.65 7.50 24.02
C LEU A 176 16.29 6.67 25.23
N LEU A 177 15.84 7.35 26.27
CA LEU A 177 15.29 6.76 27.48
C LEU A 177 13.92 7.40 27.69
N LEU A 178 12.86 6.60 27.63
CA LEU A 178 11.49 7.04 27.83
C LEU A 178 10.87 6.31 29.00
N ILE A 179 10.18 7.05 29.84
CA ILE A 179 9.24 6.51 30.82
C ILE A 179 7.88 6.48 30.13
N ASN A 180 7.30 5.30 29.98
CA ASN A 180 5.97 5.10 29.44
C ASN A 180 4.98 4.88 30.58
N MET A 181 3.80 5.44 30.42
CA MET A 181 2.64 5.21 31.24
C MET A 181 1.54 4.61 30.38
N GLY A 182 1.11 3.40 30.72
CA GLY A 182 -0.02 2.73 30.11
C GLY A 182 -1.31 3.12 30.79
N LEU A 183 -2.30 3.54 30.01
CA LEU A 183 -3.61 3.99 30.44
C LEU A 183 -4.64 2.96 29.98
N GLN A 184 -5.28 2.30 30.95
CA GLN A 184 -6.38 1.37 30.73
C GLN A 184 -7.37 1.46 31.90
N GLY A 185 -8.64 1.08 31.66
CA GLY A 185 -9.70 1.14 32.67
C GLY A 185 -9.44 0.33 33.94
N ASP A 186 -8.50 -0.63 33.91
CA ASP A 186 -8.13 -1.43 35.07
C ASP A 186 -7.06 -0.75 35.97
N GLY A 187 -6.43 0.34 35.52
CA GLY A 187 -5.41 1.06 36.29
C GLY A 187 -4.16 1.42 35.47
N PRO A 188 -3.35 2.40 35.95
CA PRO A 188 -2.15 2.83 35.25
C PRO A 188 -1.00 1.84 35.42
N SER A 189 -0.21 1.66 34.37
CA SER A 189 1.04 0.90 34.40
C SER A 189 2.22 1.77 34.03
N ALA A 190 3.39 1.49 34.60
CA ALA A 190 4.60 2.21 34.28
C ALA A 190 5.62 1.30 33.60
N GLY A 191 6.28 1.82 32.58
CA GLY A 191 7.29 1.11 31.84
C GLY A 191 8.47 1.99 31.47
N LEU A 192 9.59 1.33 31.19
CA LEU A 192 10.82 1.96 30.73
C LEU A 192 11.10 1.47 29.31
N ARG A 193 11.28 2.40 28.38
CA ARG A 193 11.69 2.12 27.00
C ARG A 193 13.07 2.72 26.74
N ILE A 194 14.00 1.86 26.35
CA ILE A 194 15.35 2.22 25.95
C ILE A 194 15.44 2.02 24.44
N ALA A 195 15.82 3.05 23.70
CA ALA A 195 15.97 2.96 22.26
C ALA A 195 17.33 3.48 21.79
N LEU A 196 17.87 2.83 20.76
CA LEU A 196 19.14 3.19 20.14
C LEU A 196 18.91 3.32 18.63
N MET A 197 19.13 4.50 18.05
CA MET A 197 18.86 4.75 16.63
C MET A 197 19.87 5.66 15.93
N ARG A 198 19.98 5.46 14.61
CA ARG A 198 20.50 6.46 13.65
C ARG A 198 19.34 6.98 12.78
N ARG A 199 19.19 6.43 11.56
CA ARG A 199 17.98 6.55 10.73
C ARG A 199 16.95 5.47 11.06
N HIS A 200 17.45 4.27 11.35
CA HIS A 200 16.71 3.13 11.86
C HIS A 200 17.43 2.63 13.12
N GLY A 201 16.68 2.04 14.03
CA GLY A 201 17.15 1.62 15.32
C GLY A 201 16.27 0.55 15.92
N ALA A 202 16.61 0.14 17.12
CA ALA A 202 15.83 -0.81 17.90
C ALA A 202 15.51 -0.22 19.27
N TYR A 203 14.43 -0.71 19.87
CA TYR A 203 14.06 -0.40 21.24
C TYR A 203 13.73 -1.66 22.02
N LEU A 204 13.91 -1.57 23.33
CA LEU A 204 13.47 -2.53 24.33
C LEU A 204 12.58 -1.80 25.32
N MET A 205 11.44 -2.39 25.66
CA MET A 205 10.49 -1.84 26.62
C MET A 205 10.09 -2.90 27.64
N ALA A 206 10.13 -2.53 28.92
CA ALA A 206 9.61 -3.33 30.01
C ALA A 206 8.57 -2.51 30.77
N GLN A 207 7.39 -3.07 31.02
CA GLN A 207 6.28 -2.39 31.68
C GLN A 207 5.66 -3.29 32.75
N LYS A 208 5.33 -2.70 33.89
CA LYS A 208 4.78 -3.39 35.05
C LYS A 208 3.73 -2.50 35.72
N ASP A 209 2.70 -3.12 36.28
CA ASP A 209 1.76 -2.42 37.14
C ASP A 209 2.41 -2.08 38.49
N PHE A 210 1.95 -0.99 39.12
CA PHE A 210 2.46 -0.57 40.43
C PHE A 210 2.05 -1.51 41.56
N HIS A 211 0.94 -2.23 41.40
CA HIS A 211 0.44 -3.18 42.40
C HIS A 211 1.03 -4.57 42.14
N ALA A 212 1.59 -5.18 43.18
CA ALA A 212 2.02 -6.56 43.13
C ALA A 212 0.80 -7.46 43.26
N MET A 213 0.65 -8.45 42.37
CA MET A 213 -0.48 -9.37 42.43
C MET A 213 -0.45 -10.15 43.76
N PRO A 214 -1.50 -10.06 44.59
CA PRO A 214 -1.61 -10.85 45.81
C PRO A 214 -1.71 -12.34 45.51
N ARG A 215 -1.31 -13.19 46.47
CA ARG A 215 -1.33 -14.65 46.30
C ARG A 215 -2.77 -15.13 46.18
N THR A 216 -3.09 -15.77 45.07
CA THR A 216 -4.43 -16.32 44.82
C THR A 216 -4.52 -17.75 45.33
N GLU A 217 -5.61 -18.06 46.03
CA GLU A 217 -5.82 -19.38 46.65
C GLU A 217 -6.56 -20.37 45.73
N GLY A 218 -7.05 -19.90 44.57
CA GLY A 218 -7.74 -20.74 43.60
C GLY A 218 -7.99 -20.05 42.26
N GLU A 219 -8.66 -20.77 41.36
CA GLU A 219 -8.97 -20.32 40.00
C GLU A 219 -10.47 -20.46 39.68
N CYS A 220 -11.04 -19.43 39.04
CA CYS A 220 -12.44 -19.38 38.61
C CYS A 220 -12.57 -19.16 37.09
N ASP A 221 -13.74 -19.54 36.56
CA ASP A 221 -14.12 -19.35 35.15
C ASP A 221 -14.71 -17.94 34.89
N ARG A 222 -15.14 -17.67 33.64
CA ARG A 222 -15.78 -16.41 33.24
C ARG A 222 -17.02 -16.05 34.06
N ASN A 223 -17.74 -17.05 34.57
CA ASN A 223 -18.97 -16.89 35.34
C ASN A 223 -18.70 -16.77 36.85
N GLY A 224 -17.43 -16.84 37.27
CA GLY A 224 -17.04 -16.81 38.67
C GLY A 224 -17.21 -18.14 39.38
N ILE A 225 -17.34 -19.25 38.65
CA ILE A 225 -17.46 -20.58 39.26
C ILE A 225 -16.05 -21.13 39.48
N SER A 226 -15.77 -21.57 40.71
CA SER A 226 -14.49 -22.18 41.08
C SER A 226 -14.35 -23.57 40.48
N THR A 227 -13.11 -24.00 40.21
CA THR A 227 -12.83 -25.33 39.66
C THR A 227 -13.31 -26.44 40.62
N GLY A 228 -14.43 -27.08 40.30
CA GLY A 228 -15.06 -28.13 41.13
C GLY A 228 -16.32 -27.70 41.90
N ALA A 229 -16.72 -26.43 41.83
CA ALA A 229 -18.00 -25.95 42.36
C ALA A 229 -19.08 -25.91 41.25
N THR A 230 -20.36 -26.04 41.63
CA THR A 230 -21.50 -25.92 40.69
C THR A 230 -22.09 -24.51 40.68
N GLU A 231 -21.84 -23.72 41.73
CA GLU A 231 -22.35 -22.35 41.89
C GLU A 231 -21.21 -21.37 42.15
N ALA A 232 -21.41 -20.12 41.73
CA ALA A 232 -20.46 -19.04 41.95
C ALA A 232 -20.54 -18.54 43.40
N PRO A 233 -19.41 -18.37 44.11
CA PRO A 233 -19.38 -17.77 45.43
C PRO A 233 -19.75 -16.28 45.35
N TYR A 234 -20.14 -15.72 46.50
CA TYR A 234 -20.43 -14.29 46.61
C TYR A 234 -19.14 -13.47 46.50
N TYR A 235 -19.12 -12.53 45.55
CA TYR A 235 -18.01 -11.63 45.28
C TYR A 235 -18.30 -10.22 45.83
N THR A 236 -17.29 -9.56 46.39
CA THR A 236 -17.40 -8.19 46.93
C THR A 236 -17.46 -7.13 45.83
N GLY A 237 -17.17 -7.50 44.58
CA GLY A 237 -17.02 -6.59 43.45
C GLY A 237 -15.65 -5.92 43.37
N ARG A 238 -14.74 -6.19 44.32
CA ARG A 238 -13.34 -5.75 44.23
C ARG A 238 -12.54 -6.69 43.35
N THR A 239 -11.71 -6.10 42.48
CA THR A 239 -10.88 -6.84 41.55
C THR A 239 -9.44 -6.38 41.67
N GLU A 240 -8.54 -7.33 41.87
CA GLU A 240 -7.11 -7.10 41.91
C GLU A 240 -6.50 -7.50 40.56
N ASN A 241 -5.63 -6.67 40.02
CA ASN A 241 -4.99 -6.92 38.74
C ASN A 241 -3.47 -6.91 38.87
N GLY A 242 -2.81 -7.67 37.99
CA GLY A 242 -1.37 -7.65 37.86
C GLY A 242 -0.96 -7.91 36.43
N ARG A 243 -0.21 -6.98 35.85
CA ARG A 243 0.31 -7.07 34.49
C ARG A 243 1.81 -6.82 34.46
N TRP A 244 2.45 -7.54 33.55
CA TRP A 244 3.81 -7.24 33.13
C TRP A 244 3.94 -7.52 31.62
N MET A 245 4.76 -6.72 30.96
CA MET A 245 4.99 -6.80 29.53
C MET A 245 6.46 -6.53 29.22
N LEU A 246 7.01 -7.30 28.29
CA LEU A 246 8.33 -7.12 27.74
C LEU A 246 8.23 -7.08 26.22
N MET A 247 8.67 -6.00 25.59
CA MET A 247 8.54 -5.73 24.16
C MET A 247 9.87 -5.33 23.56
N ALA A 248 10.13 -5.77 22.33
CA ALA A 248 11.28 -5.35 21.54
C ALA A 248 10.82 -5.02 20.12
N GLY A 249 11.38 -3.96 19.54
CA GLY A 249 10.89 -3.47 18.26
C GLY A 249 11.85 -2.59 17.48
N GLY A 250 11.45 -2.28 16.26
CA GLY A 250 12.13 -1.33 15.40
C GLY A 250 11.66 0.09 15.68
N ILE A 251 12.58 1.05 15.57
CA ILE A 251 12.25 2.49 15.55
C ILE A 251 12.87 3.15 14.33
N HIS A 252 12.06 3.85 13.55
CA HIS A 252 12.44 4.39 12.25
C HIS A 252 12.12 5.89 12.17
N ARG A 253 13.08 6.69 11.73
CA ARG A 253 12.91 8.12 11.51
C ARG A 253 12.26 8.37 10.14
N ILE A 254 11.05 8.93 10.13
CA ILE A 254 10.31 9.20 8.88
C ILE A 254 10.65 10.60 8.36
N VAL A 255 10.34 11.65 9.14
CA VAL A 255 10.55 13.06 8.73
C VAL A 255 11.02 13.89 9.92
N GLY A 256 12.11 14.64 9.76
CA GLY A 256 12.55 15.62 10.76
C GLY A 256 12.81 14.97 12.12
N ASP A 257 11.99 15.31 13.12
CA ASP A 257 12.05 14.77 14.48
C ASP A 257 10.94 13.74 14.80
N PHE A 258 10.13 13.36 13.81
CA PHE A 258 9.13 12.30 13.92
C PHE A 258 9.74 10.92 13.65
N CYS A 259 9.51 10.00 14.58
CA CYS A 259 9.90 8.60 14.52
C CYS A 259 8.66 7.71 14.68
N LEU A 260 8.64 6.58 13.99
CA LEU A 260 7.64 5.53 14.13
C LEU A 260 8.30 4.33 14.81
N TYR A 261 7.62 3.68 15.74
CA TYR A 261 8.10 2.45 16.36
C TYR A 261 7.04 1.36 16.31
N GLU A 262 7.51 0.15 16.06
CA GLU A 262 6.69 -1.05 15.94
C GLU A 262 7.44 -2.18 16.65
N GLY A 263 6.75 -2.92 17.51
CA GLY A 263 7.37 -3.95 18.34
C GLY A 263 6.48 -5.12 18.61
N LEU A 264 7.14 -6.22 18.96
CA LEU A 264 6.53 -7.48 19.35
C LEU A 264 7.16 -7.93 20.67
N GLY A 265 6.40 -8.67 21.46
CA GLY A 265 6.80 -8.99 22.81
C GLY A 265 6.00 -10.10 23.43
N TYR A 266 6.18 -10.25 24.72
CA TYR A 266 5.41 -11.13 25.56
C TYR A 266 4.75 -10.32 26.67
N GLY A 267 3.46 -10.55 26.87
CA GLY A 267 2.66 -9.90 27.90
C GLY A 267 1.89 -10.92 28.71
N GLN A 268 1.79 -10.66 30.00
CA GLN A 268 0.91 -11.39 30.89
C GLN A 268 0.08 -10.41 31.69
N ARG A 269 -1.23 -10.65 31.72
CA ARG A 269 -2.20 -9.97 32.55
C ARG A 269 -2.94 -11.02 33.37
N ASN A 270 -2.92 -10.88 34.68
CA ASN A 270 -3.68 -11.69 35.60
C ASN A 270 -4.76 -10.81 36.25
N LEU A 271 -5.96 -11.37 36.37
CA LEU A 271 -7.09 -10.73 37.03
C LEU A 271 -7.57 -11.66 38.15
N ALA A 272 -7.72 -11.13 39.36
CA ALA A 272 -8.26 -11.85 40.50
C ALA A 272 -9.50 -11.12 41.05
N TRP A 273 -10.48 -11.89 41.48
CA TRP A 273 -11.71 -11.41 42.09
C TRP A 273 -11.71 -11.77 43.57
N GLU A 274 -12.08 -10.79 44.40
CA GLU A 274 -12.17 -10.95 45.85
C GLU A 274 -13.57 -11.47 46.24
N GLN A 275 -13.59 -12.57 46.99
CA GLN A 275 -14.80 -13.10 47.62
C GLN A 275 -15.13 -12.34 48.90
N ASP A 276 -16.38 -12.47 49.37
CA ASP A 276 -16.84 -11.86 50.63
C ASP A 276 -16.06 -12.35 51.88
N ASN A 277 -15.47 -13.54 51.80
CA ASN A 277 -14.58 -14.09 52.83
C ASN A 277 -13.13 -13.55 52.74
N GLY A 278 -12.84 -12.62 51.84
CA GLY A 278 -11.51 -12.03 51.62
C GLY A 278 -10.54 -12.89 50.81
N THR A 279 -10.97 -14.04 50.26
CA THR A 279 -10.13 -14.88 49.42
C THR A 279 -10.12 -14.39 47.98
N LEU A 280 -8.94 -14.44 47.34
CA LEU A 280 -8.74 -13.99 45.96
C LEU A 280 -8.67 -15.18 45.00
N LEU A 281 -9.63 -15.23 44.08
CA LEU A 281 -9.67 -16.21 43.01
C LEU A 281 -9.20 -15.61 41.70
N ARG A 282 -8.23 -16.26 41.04
CA ARG A 282 -7.77 -15.84 39.72
C ARG A 282 -8.76 -16.26 38.64
N ASN A 283 -9.23 -15.31 37.85
CA ASN A 283 -10.08 -15.61 36.72
C ASN A 283 -9.24 -16.10 35.52
N ARG A 284 -9.44 -17.35 35.08
CA ARG A 284 -8.68 -17.95 33.96
C ARG A 284 -9.03 -17.34 32.60
N ASP A 285 -10.29 -16.99 32.37
CA ASP A 285 -10.77 -16.54 31.07
C ASP A 285 -10.41 -15.07 30.79
N TYR A 286 -10.35 -14.25 31.84
CA TYR A 286 -9.89 -12.86 31.75
C TYR A 286 -8.37 -12.71 31.94
N SER A 287 -7.70 -13.67 32.59
CA SER A 287 -6.24 -13.73 32.63
C SER A 287 -5.69 -14.15 31.27
N ARG A 288 -4.77 -13.35 30.71
CA ARG A 288 -4.15 -13.61 29.40
C ARG A 288 -2.65 -13.71 29.52
N ARG A 289 -2.06 -14.65 28.79
CA ARG A 289 -0.63 -14.78 28.59
C ARG A 289 -0.37 -15.05 27.12
N GLY A 290 0.58 -14.34 26.52
CA GLY A 290 0.91 -14.59 25.12
C GLY A 290 1.65 -13.45 24.46
N LEU A 291 1.65 -13.50 23.13
CA LEU A 291 2.29 -12.51 22.28
C LEU A 291 1.64 -11.13 22.48
N SER A 292 2.46 -10.13 22.72
CA SER A 292 2.07 -8.73 22.72
C SER A 292 2.63 -8.03 21.48
N ALA A 293 1.89 -7.05 20.97
CA ALA A 293 2.30 -6.20 19.86
C ALA A 293 2.13 -4.74 20.25
N GLU A 294 3.00 -3.89 19.74
CA GLU A 294 3.03 -2.46 20.04
C GLU A 294 3.26 -1.68 18.75
N ALA A 295 2.49 -0.60 18.57
CA ALA A 295 2.68 0.35 17.48
C ALA A 295 2.47 1.77 17.99
N GLY A 296 3.34 2.69 17.60
CA GLY A 296 3.21 4.08 18.01
C GLY A 296 4.17 5.04 17.31
N CYS A 297 4.03 6.30 17.66
CA CYS A 297 4.86 7.39 17.16
C CYS A 297 5.60 8.08 18.30
N LEU A 298 6.78 8.60 17.98
CA LEU A 298 7.64 9.34 18.88
C LEU A 298 8.01 10.66 18.21
N TYR A 299 7.72 11.75 18.89
CA TYR A 299 8.12 13.09 18.47
C TYR A 299 9.24 13.60 19.38
N ARG A 300 10.34 14.02 18.77
CA ARG A 300 11.46 14.62 19.51
C ARG A 300 11.38 16.14 19.46
N PHE A 301 11.54 16.79 20.61
CA PHE A 301 11.68 18.23 20.72
C PHE A 301 12.96 18.54 21.51
N TYR A 302 14.03 18.92 20.79
CA TYR A 302 15.38 19.15 21.34
C TYR A 302 15.90 17.95 22.17
N ARG A 303 15.99 18.12 23.50
CA ARG A 303 16.44 17.09 24.46
C ARG A 303 15.31 16.21 25.00
N ILE A 304 14.06 16.56 24.74
CA ILE A 304 12.86 15.85 25.22
C ILE A 304 12.29 15.00 24.08
N ALA A 305 11.79 13.82 24.40
CA ALA A 305 11.06 12.95 23.48
C ALA A 305 9.69 12.62 24.09
N VAL A 306 8.64 12.78 23.30
CA VAL A 306 7.28 12.40 23.66
C VAL A 306 6.87 11.24 22.75
N SER A 307 6.38 10.15 23.31
CA SER A 307 5.86 9.02 22.55
C SER A 307 4.40 8.78 22.88
N ALA A 308 3.62 8.41 21.87
CA ALA A 308 2.27 7.91 22.02
C ALA A 308 2.14 6.61 21.23
N GLY A 309 1.45 5.62 21.75
CA GLY A 309 1.31 4.32 21.12
C GLY A 309 0.16 3.53 21.68
N VAL A 310 -0.10 2.40 21.04
CA VAL A 310 -1.11 1.43 21.44
C VAL A 310 -0.43 0.07 21.50
N MET A 311 -0.68 -0.65 22.57
CA MET A 311 -0.23 -2.02 22.74
C MET A 311 -1.42 -2.96 22.84
N THR A 312 -1.20 -4.18 22.38
CA THR A 312 -2.19 -5.25 22.46
C THR A 312 -1.57 -6.52 23.00
N ILE A 313 -2.31 -7.24 23.85
CA ILE A 313 -1.97 -8.59 24.28
C ILE A 313 -2.94 -9.54 23.58
N GLN A 314 -2.41 -10.44 22.76
CA GLN A 314 -3.15 -11.47 22.02
C GLN A 314 -4.29 -10.91 21.13
N GLY A 315 -4.24 -9.63 20.74
CA GLY A 315 -5.27 -8.97 19.91
C GLY A 315 -6.60 -8.68 20.62
N ARG A 316 -6.76 -9.07 21.89
CA ARG A 316 -8.03 -8.92 22.63
C ARG A 316 -7.95 -7.92 23.76
N TYR A 317 -6.78 -7.72 24.35
CA TYR A 317 -6.54 -6.64 25.29
C TYR A 317 -5.83 -5.52 24.57
N TRP A 318 -6.26 -4.29 24.82
CA TRP A 318 -5.72 -3.08 24.22
C TRP A 318 -5.40 -2.11 25.34
N GLU A 319 -4.31 -1.37 25.21
CA GLU A 319 -3.87 -0.35 26.16
C GLU A 319 -3.20 0.79 25.42
N ALA A 320 -3.51 2.02 25.82
CA ALA A 320 -2.86 3.21 25.29
C ALA A 320 -1.59 3.49 26.10
N ALA A 321 -0.46 3.74 25.43
CA ALA A 321 0.80 4.11 26.05
C ALA A 321 1.15 5.55 25.72
N VAL A 322 1.47 6.35 26.74
CA VAL A 322 2.04 7.68 26.57
C VAL A 322 3.38 7.72 27.31
N GLY A 323 4.42 8.20 26.65
CA GLY A 323 5.75 8.24 27.21
C GLY A 323 6.41 9.59 27.09
N LEU A 324 7.21 9.93 28.09
CA LEU A 324 8.05 11.11 28.10
C LEU A 324 9.48 10.69 28.44
N GLY A 325 10.43 11.25 27.70
CA GLY A 325 11.80 10.80 27.76
C GLY A 325 12.81 11.87 27.37
N ILE A 326 14.06 11.47 27.44
CA ILE A 326 15.21 12.31 27.12
C ILE A 326 16.06 11.67 26.03
N ASN A 327 16.69 12.52 25.22
CA ASN A 327 17.60 12.14 24.13
C ASN A 327 19.04 12.54 24.48
N PHE A 328 19.98 11.60 24.37
CA PHE A 328 21.38 11.72 24.81
C PHE A 328 22.38 11.01 23.89
#